data_AF-A0A0F7LNL3-F1
#
_entry.id   AF-A0A0F7LNL3-F1
#
_cell.length_a   1.000
_cell.length_b   1.000
_cell.length_c   1.000
_cell.angle_alpha   90.00
_cell.angle_beta   90.00
_cell.angle_gamma   90.00
#
_symmetry.space_group_name_H-M   'P 1'
#
loop_
_entity.id
_entity.type
_entity.pdbx_description
1 polymer ?
#
loop_
_entity_poly.entity_id
_entity_poly.type
_entity_poly.pdbx_seq_one_letter_code
_entity_poly.pdbx_strand_id
1 'polypeptide(L)'
;MVKIARYIQAGRFESGGVFGVGSNQVLIPQKKRFESLVKIASFLKRETDSDNLYEYIKNNVSGVSEDDINFSLSLFREKNSLMSSSYFNSDDRYSRNVLYYHYLGA
;
A
#
# COMPACT_ATOMS: atom_id res chain seq x y z
N MET A 1 -4.82 -12.56 6.29
CA MET A 1 -3.67 -11.68 6.57
C MET A 1 -3.15 -11.03 5.30
N VAL A 2 -3.16 -9.71 5.25
CA VAL A 2 -2.69 -8.88 4.13
C VAL A 2 -1.51 -8.01 4.56
N LYS A 3 -0.71 -7.59 3.57
CA LYS A 3 0.35 -6.59 3.73
C LYS A 3 0.46 -5.75 2.47
N ILE A 4 1.12 -4.60 2.56
CA ILE A 4 1.46 -3.81 1.38
C ILE A 4 2.33 -4.66 0.43
N ALA A 5 2.05 -4.60 -0.86
CA ALA A 5 2.73 -5.38 -1.87
C ALA A 5 4.21 -4.98 -1.95
N ARG A 6 5.09 -5.98 -2.09
CA ARG A 6 6.56 -5.78 -1.98
C ARG A 6 7.14 -4.87 -3.05
N TYR A 7 6.47 -4.72 -4.18
CA TYR A 7 6.91 -3.88 -5.29
C TYR A 7 6.49 -2.42 -5.16
N ILE A 8 5.67 -2.06 -4.16
CA ILE A 8 5.17 -0.70 -4.01
C ILE A 8 6.31 0.24 -3.62
N GLN A 9 6.42 1.35 -4.34
CA GLN A 9 7.40 2.40 -4.10
C GLN A 9 6.69 3.69 -3.72
N ALA A 10 7.40 4.53 -2.96
CA ALA A 10 6.98 5.88 -2.65
C ALA A 10 8.18 6.81 -2.75
N GLY A 11 8.03 7.92 -3.47
CA GLY A 11 9.08 8.90 -3.68
C GLY A 11 8.55 10.31 -3.52
N ARG A 12 9.32 11.17 -2.85
CA ARG A 12 9.00 12.60 -2.76
C ARG A 12 9.14 13.23 -4.15
N PHE A 13 8.15 14.02 -4.55
CA PHE A 13 8.14 14.73 -5.83
C PHE A 13 7.39 16.05 -5.64
N GLU A 14 8.05 17.17 -5.93
CA GLU A 14 7.52 18.52 -5.70
C GLU A 14 6.96 18.74 -4.27
N SER A 15 5.76 19.33 -4.17
CA SER A 15 5.03 19.55 -2.93
C SER A 15 4.40 18.28 -2.37
N GLY A 16 4.40 17.18 -3.12
CA GLY A 16 3.73 15.93 -2.84
C GLY A 16 4.63 14.70 -3.00
N GLY A 17 4.12 13.67 -3.65
CA GLY A 17 4.93 12.52 -4.00
C GLY A 17 4.24 11.58 -4.95
N VAL A 18 4.99 10.62 -5.44
CA VAL A 18 4.51 9.54 -6.29
C VAL A 18 4.43 8.27 -5.46
N PHE A 19 3.33 7.54 -5.57
CA PHE A 19 3.10 6.27 -4.89
C PHE A 19 2.67 5.20 -5.90
N GLY A 20 3.22 3.99 -5.80
CA GLY A 20 2.91 2.85 -6.67
C GLY A 20 4.15 2.33 -7.41
N VAL A 21 3.93 1.61 -8.51
CA VAL A 21 5.00 1.06 -9.35
C VAL A 21 4.57 1.06 -10.81
N GLY A 22 5.52 1.29 -11.72
CA GLY A 22 5.27 1.27 -13.16
C GLY A 22 4.12 2.19 -13.58
N SER A 23 3.21 1.68 -14.42
CA SER A 23 2.04 2.43 -14.90
C SER A 23 0.95 2.65 -13.84
N ASN A 24 1.05 2.00 -12.68
CA ASN A 24 0.10 2.17 -11.57
C ASN A 24 0.54 3.26 -10.57
N GLN A 25 1.57 4.04 -10.90
CA GLN A 25 1.98 5.19 -10.11
C GLN A 25 0.94 6.30 -10.11
N VAL A 26 0.72 6.91 -8.95
CA VAL A 26 -0.21 8.03 -8.77
C VAL A 26 0.53 9.20 -8.13
N LEU A 27 0.35 10.40 -8.71
CA LEU A 27 0.82 11.66 -8.14
C LEU A 27 -0.14 12.11 -7.03
N ILE A 28 0.40 12.33 -5.83
CA ILE A 28 -0.31 12.85 -4.66
C ILE A 28 0.28 14.24 -4.36
N PRO A 29 -0.29 15.33 -4.91
CA PRO A 29 0.33 16.65 -4.84
C PRO A 29 0.27 17.27 -3.43
N GLN A 30 -0.70 16.87 -2.60
CA GLN A 30 -0.80 17.41 -1.24
C GLN A 30 0.19 16.71 -0.29
N LYS A 31 1.18 17.46 0.22
CA LYS A 31 2.20 16.99 1.17
C LYS A 31 1.62 16.13 2.30
N LYS A 32 0.64 16.66 3.03
CA LYS A 32 0.06 16.00 4.21
C LYS A 32 -0.57 14.66 3.84
N ARG A 33 -1.31 14.60 2.73
CA ARG A 33 -1.96 13.36 2.25
C ARG A 33 -0.92 12.34 1.81
N PHE A 34 0.14 12.76 1.11
CA PHE A 34 1.23 11.86 0.74
C PHE A 34 1.95 11.29 1.97
N GLU A 35 2.23 12.12 2.98
CA GLU A 35 2.84 11.69 4.24
C GLU A 35 1.95 10.70 5.00
N SER A 36 0.63 10.97 5.09
CA SER A 36 -0.36 10.04 5.65
C SER A 36 -0.36 8.70 4.92
N LEU A 37 -0.42 8.72 3.57
CA LEU A 37 -0.39 7.52 2.73
C LEU A 37 0.86 6.66 2.99
N VAL A 38 2.04 7.30 3.03
CA VAL A 38 3.31 6.60 3.28
C VAL A 38 3.37 6.02 4.70
N LYS A 39 2.86 6.74 5.71
CA LYS A 39 2.77 6.22 7.08
C LYS A 39 1.92 4.96 7.16
N ILE A 40 0.73 4.99 6.54
CA ILE A 40 -0.18 3.84 6.51
C ILE A 40 0.46 2.67 5.74
N ALA A 41 1.01 2.92 4.55
CA ALA A 41 1.68 1.88 3.76
C ALA A 41 2.88 1.27 4.51
N SER A 42 3.65 2.08 5.25
CA SER A 42 4.75 1.59 6.07
C SER A 42 4.28 0.74 7.24
N PHE A 43 3.17 1.12 7.88
CA PHE A 43 2.55 0.33 8.95
C PHE A 43 2.09 -1.05 8.43
N LEU A 44 1.46 -1.06 7.25
CA LEU A 44 0.98 -2.29 6.58
C LEU A 44 2.08 -3.13 5.93
N LYS A 45 3.38 -2.83 6.14
CA LYS A 45 4.46 -3.79 5.85
C LYS A 45 4.38 -5.02 6.74
N ARG A 46 3.73 -4.90 7.90
CA ARG A 46 3.42 -5.99 8.82
C ARG A 46 2.13 -6.69 8.38
N GLU A 47 2.09 -8.00 8.61
CA GLU A 47 0.90 -8.80 8.30
C GLU A 47 -0.25 -8.38 9.20
N THR A 48 -1.40 -8.08 8.60
CA THR A 48 -2.57 -7.51 9.26
C THR A 48 -3.82 -8.27 8.84
N ASP A 49 -4.79 -8.42 9.73
CA ASP A 49 -6.08 -9.00 9.39
C ASP A 49 -6.86 -8.10 8.42
N SER A 50 -7.37 -8.67 7.33
CA SER A 50 -8.10 -7.94 6.29
C SER A 50 -9.46 -7.43 6.76
N ASP A 51 -10.12 -8.15 7.68
CA ASP A 51 -11.54 -7.97 7.93
C ASP A 51 -11.84 -6.65 8.67
N ASN A 52 -10.83 -6.05 9.32
CA ASN A 52 -10.94 -4.80 10.08
C ASN A 52 -9.79 -3.81 9.79
N LEU A 53 -9.27 -3.77 8.56
CA LEU A 53 -8.09 -2.95 8.22
C LEU A 53 -8.28 -1.46 8.60
N TYR A 54 -9.47 -0.91 8.39
CA TYR A 54 -9.79 0.48 8.73
C TYR A 54 -9.61 0.77 10.23
N GLU A 55 -10.30 0.01 11.08
CA GLU A 55 -10.22 0.17 12.54
C GLU A 55 -8.81 -0.12 13.05
N TYR A 56 -8.13 -1.08 12.45
CA TYR A 56 -6.76 -1.40 12.83
C TYR A 56 -5.79 -0.23 12.52
N ILE A 57 -5.92 0.40 11.35
CA ILE A 57 -5.11 1.58 11.01
C ILE A 57 -5.48 2.76 11.92
N LYS A 58 -6.77 3.03 12.10
CA LYS A 58 -7.28 4.13 12.93
C LYS A 58 -6.74 4.10 14.35
N ASN A 59 -6.68 2.90 14.95
CA ASN A 59 -6.25 2.72 16.33
C ASN A 59 -4.73 2.70 16.51
N ASN A 60 -3.95 2.46 15.46
CA ASN A 60 -2.50 2.23 15.57
C ASN A 60 -1.63 3.26 14.81
N VAL A 61 -2.18 4.03 13.88
CA VAL A 61 -1.44 5.01 13.08
C VAL A 61 -1.85 6.42 13.51
N SER A 62 -1.02 7.05 14.35
CA SER A 62 -1.30 8.38 14.88
C SER A 62 -1.11 9.50 13.84
N GLY A 63 -1.90 10.57 13.98
CA GLY A 63 -1.77 11.78 13.18
C GLY A 63 -2.26 11.64 11.73
N VAL A 64 -3.14 10.67 11.46
CA VAL A 64 -3.81 10.45 10.17
C VAL A 64 -5.31 10.67 10.36
N SER A 65 -5.95 11.41 9.46
CA SER A 65 -7.40 11.63 9.50
C SER A 65 -8.17 10.46 8.89
N GLU A 66 -9.46 10.33 9.23
CA GLU A 66 -10.34 9.32 8.61
C GLU A 66 -10.37 9.45 7.08
N ASP A 67 -10.40 10.68 6.56
CA ASP A 67 -10.34 10.95 5.12
C ASP A 67 -9.06 10.40 4.47
N ASP A 68 -7.90 10.54 5.13
CA ASP A 68 -6.63 10.04 4.60
C ASP A 68 -6.56 8.50 4.68
N ILE A 69 -7.17 7.87 5.70
CA ILE A 69 -7.30 6.41 5.79
C ILE A 69 -8.18 5.90 4.64
N ASN A 70 -9.37 6.47 4.46
CA ASN A 70 -10.31 6.07 3.41
C ASN A 70 -9.73 6.28 2.01
N PHE A 71 -9.03 7.39 1.80
CA PHE A 71 -8.27 7.65 0.58
C PHE A 71 -7.23 6.56 0.31
N SER A 72 -6.41 6.24 1.31
CA SER A 72 -5.32 5.26 1.18
C SER A 72 -5.85 3.85 0.92
N LEU A 73 -6.89 3.43 1.65
CA LEU A 73 -7.52 2.12 1.45
C LEU A 73 -8.14 1.98 0.05
N SER A 74 -8.79 3.04 -0.44
CA SER A 74 -9.34 3.08 -1.79
C SER A 74 -8.24 2.96 -2.84
N LEU A 75 -7.17 3.75 -2.70
CA LEU A 75 -6.02 3.70 -3.60
C LEU A 75 -5.35 2.32 -3.60
N PHE A 76 -5.20 1.70 -2.43
CA PHE A 76 -4.56 0.39 -2.35
C PHE A 76 -5.38 -0.71 -3.03
N ARG A 77 -6.70 -0.65 -2.96
CA ARG A 77 -7.59 -1.57 -3.66
C ARG A 77 -7.52 -1.34 -5.18
N GLU A 78 -7.61 -0.08 -5.60
CA GLU A 78 -7.58 0.28 -7.03
C GLU A 78 -6.27 -0.10 -7.72
N LYS A 79 -5.13 0.03 -7.01
CA LYS A 79 -3.79 -0.20 -7.57
C LYS A 79 -3.18 -1.54 -7.19
N ASN A 80 -3.96 -2.50 -6.71
CA ASN A 80 -3.49 -3.81 -6.25
C ASN A 80 -2.28 -3.68 -5.31
N SER A 81 -2.34 -2.74 -4.37
CA SER A 81 -1.21 -2.44 -3.47
C SER A 81 -1.26 -3.24 -2.17
N LEU A 82 -2.37 -3.91 -1.87
CA LEU A 82 -2.46 -4.89 -0.78
C LEU A 82 -2.38 -6.29 -1.36
N MET A 83 -1.55 -7.15 -0.78
CA MET A 83 -1.40 -8.54 -1.20
C MET A 83 -1.59 -9.48 -0.01
N SER A 84 -1.97 -10.72 -0.28
CA SER A 84 -1.93 -11.77 0.74
C SER A 84 -0.50 -11.97 1.22
N SER A 85 -0.37 -12.22 2.51
CA SER A 85 0.93 -12.46 3.15
C SER A 85 1.69 -13.65 2.56
N SER A 86 0.97 -14.63 2.01
CA SER A 86 1.50 -15.85 1.38
C SER A 86 1.99 -15.69 -0.06
N TYR A 87 1.76 -14.54 -0.72
CA TYR A 87 2.03 -14.37 -2.16
C TYR A 87 3.52 -14.33 -2.54
N PHE A 88 4.41 -14.13 -1.57
CA PHE A 88 5.84 -14.10 -1.83
C PHE A 88 6.57 -15.01 -0.85
N ASN A 89 7.24 -16.01 -1.42
CA ASN A 89 8.19 -16.86 -0.73
C ASN A 89 9.57 -16.73 -1.43
N SER A 90 10.64 -16.47 -0.67
CA SER A 90 11.99 -16.36 -1.25
C SER A 90 12.49 -17.66 -1.88
N ASP A 91 11.96 -18.80 -1.42
CA ASP A 91 12.43 -20.13 -1.79
C ASP A 91 11.65 -20.69 -3.00
N ASP A 92 10.56 -20.02 -3.39
CA ASP A 92 9.78 -20.38 -4.56
C ASP A 92 10.30 -19.66 -5.81
N ARG A 93 10.71 -20.46 -6.81
CA ARG A 93 11.21 -20.01 -8.12
C ARG A 93 10.26 -19.02 -8.80
N TYR A 94 8.95 -19.16 -8.63
CA TYR A 94 7.96 -18.36 -9.35
C TYR A 94 7.39 -17.19 -8.54
N SER A 95 7.80 -17.00 -7.28
CA SER A 95 7.28 -15.93 -6.43
C SER A 95 7.49 -14.53 -6.99
N ARG A 96 8.51 -14.30 -7.83
CA ARG A 96 8.66 -13.02 -8.56
C ARG A 96 7.61 -12.84 -9.66
N ASN A 97 7.20 -13.91 -10.34
CA ASN A 97 6.12 -13.86 -11.33
C ASN A 97 4.77 -13.63 -10.65
N VAL A 98 4.56 -14.22 -9.47
CA VAL A 98 3.36 -13.95 -8.65
C VAL A 98 3.23 -12.46 -8.32
N LEU A 99 4.33 -11.79 -7.96
CA LEU A 99 4.32 -10.34 -7.75
C LEU A 99 3.90 -9.57 -9.02
N TYR A 100 4.36 -10.00 -10.20
CA TYR A 100 3.99 -9.38 -11.47
C TYR A 100 2.52 -9.59 -11.82
N TYR A 101 1.98 -10.81 -11.65
CA TYR A 101 0.56 -11.08 -11.90
C TYR A 101 -0.36 -10.34 -10.94
N HIS A 102 0.01 -10.29 -9.66
CA HIS A 102 -0.73 -9.50 -8.67
C HIS A 102 -0.72 -7.99 -9.01
N TYR A 103 0.41 -7.46 -9.49
CA TYR A 103 0.48 -6.09 -10.00
C TYR A 103 -0.54 -5.81 -11.12
N LEU A 104 -0.77 -6.79 -11.99
CA LEU A 104 -1.77 -6.74 -13.07
C LEU A 104 -3.21 -6.97 -12.58
N GLY A 105 -3.42 -7.35 -11.32
CA GLY A 105 -4.74 -7.65 -10.75
C GLY A 105 -5.28 -9.05 -11.06
N ALA A 106 -4.38 -9.99 -11.38
CA ALA A 106 -4.70 -11.40 -11.62
C ALA A 106 -4.63 -12.25 -10.33
#